data_AF-A0A7V9PUS1-F1
#
_entry.id   AF-A0A7V9PUS1-F1
#
_cell.length_a   1.000
_cell.length_b   1.000
_cell.length_c   1.000
_cell.angle_alpha   90.00
_cell.angle_beta   90.00
_cell.angle_gamma   90.00
#
_symmetry.space_group_name_H-M   'P 1'
#
loop_
_entity.id
_entity.type
_entity.pdbx_description
1 polymer ?
#
loop_
_entity_poly.entity_id
_entity_poly.type
_entity_poly.pdbx_seq_one_letter_code
_entity_poly.pdbx_strand_id
1 'polypeptide(L)'
;MSGKRERVVSALLERHGQPFARAAGITLRDQPSPLWRLLVLSLLLSARISSDIAVAAARELSTAGYRTPQAMVASTWQQRVDALGRGNYRRYDERTATQLGEAAERTLTTWRGDLRRLHDHARGNDVGRKTEQLLQGFTGIGPAGAASYCREVQGVWTDLAPYVDDLAADGAERLGLPRTPSRLAALVPAPDLTRLVAGCVRAARDDTVVADVTGG
;
A
#
# COMPACT_ATOMS: atom_id res chain seq x y z
N MET A 1 1.91 -2.90 32.74
CA MET A 1 1.21 -3.21 31.48
C MET A 1 1.90 -2.65 30.23
N SER A 2 2.66 -1.55 30.27
CA SER A 2 3.33 -1.02 29.04
C SER A 2 4.43 -1.94 28.50
N GLY A 3 5.22 -2.58 29.36
CA GLY A 3 6.31 -3.47 28.92
C GLY A 3 5.91 -4.67 28.06
N LYS A 4 4.67 -5.20 28.18
CA LYS A 4 4.19 -6.25 27.25
C LYS A 4 3.93 -5.67 25.86
N ARG A 5 3.29 -4.50 25.79
CA ARG A 5 2.98 -3.83 24.51
C ARG A 5 4.25 -3.35 23.81
N GLU A 6 5.21 -2.82 24.56
CA GLU A 6 6.52 -2.41 24.03
C GLU A 6 7.27 -3.59 23.39
N ARG A 7 7.25 -4.78 24.03
CA ARG A 7 7.83 -6.00 23.43
C ARG A 7 7.11 -6.42 22.15
N VAL A 8 5.78 -6.45 22.16
CA VAL A 8 4.97 -6.77 20.96
C VAL A 8 5.27 -5.81 19.83
N VAL A 9 5.30 -4.50 20.09
CA VAL A 9 5.61 -3.47 19.09
C VAL A 9 7.02 -3.65 18.54
N SER A 10 8.01 -3.85 19.42
CA SER A 10 9.42 -4.03 19.01
C SER A 10 9.59 -5.27 18.13
N ALA A 11 9.07 -6.43 18.57
CA ALA A 11 9.13 -7.67 17.80
C ALA A 11 8.39 -7.56 16.45
N LEU A 12 7.22 -6.89 16.43
CA LEU A 12 6.48 -6.64 15.20
C LEU A 12 7.29 -5.77 14.22
N LEU A 13 7.90 -4.68 14.71
CA LEU A 13 8.69 -3.77 13.88
C LEU A 13 9.94 -4.44 13.30
N GLU A 14 10.60 -5.29 14.09
CA GLU A 14 11.81 -6.02 13.70
C GLU A 14 11.53 -7.11 12.67
N ARG A 15 10.50 -7.93 12.91
CA ARG A 15 10.26 -9.15 12.14
C ARG A 15 9.24 -8.97 11.01
N HIS A 16 8.23 -8.12 11.22
CA HIS A 16 7.07 -7.98 10.33
C HIS A 16 6.78 -6.55 9.90
N GLY A 17 7.63 -5.59 10.27
CA GLY A 17 7.41 -4.16 10.08
C GLY A 17 7.80 -3.62 8.70
N GLN A 18 8.25 -4.45 7.76
CA GLN A 18 8.65 -3.97 6.43
C GLN A 18 7.41 -3.43 5.67
N PRO A 19 7.40 -2.15 5.23
CA PRO A 19 6.28 -1.63 4.44
C PRO A 19 6.14 -2.36 3.11
N PHE A 20 4.92 -2.50 2.59
CA PHE A 20 4.66 -3.18 1.32
C PHE A 20 5.32 -2.44 0.15
N ALA A 21 5.41 -1.10 0.19
CA ALA A 21 6.14 -0.33 -0.81
C ALA A 21 7.62 -0.72 -0.83
N ARG A 22 8.26 -0.78 0.35
CA ARG A 22 9.67 -1.21 0.47
C ARG A 22 9.85 -2.66 0.03
N ALA A 23 8.91 -3.54 0.40
CA ALA A 23 8.88 -4.90 -0.10
C ALA A 23 8.79 -4.88 -1.63
N ALA A 24 7.97 -4.06 -2.27
CA ALA A 24 7.93 -3.94 -3.74
C ALA A 24 9.13 -3.22 -4.39
N GLY A 25 10.22 -2.96 -3.64
CA GLY A 25 11.39 -2.24 -4.15
C GLY A 25 11.13 -0.76 -4.42
N ILE A 26 10.11 -0.18 -3.78
CA ILE A 26 9.73 1.22 -3.88
C ILE A 26 10.31 1.96 -2.67
N THR A 27 11.33 2.78 -2.91
CA THR A 27 11.74 3.80 -1.94
C THR A 27 10.73 4.94 -2.03
N LEU A 28 9.75 4.93 -1.14
CA LEU A 28 8.67 5.90 -1.16
C LEU A 28 9.21 7.31 -0.82
N ARG A 29 8.83 8.28 -1.65
CA ARG A 29 9.11 9.71 -1.52
C ARG A 29 7.92 10.47 -2.10
N ASP A 30 7.71 11.71 -1.68
CA ASP A 30 6.68 12.58 -2.25
C ASP A 30 7.09 13.11 -3.65
N GLN A 31 7.17 12.17 -4.60
CA GLN A 31 7.62 12.39 -5.97
C GLN A 31 6.78 11.56 -6.95
N PRO A 32 6.62 11.99 -8.21
CA PRO A 32 5.68 11.36 -9.13
C PRO A 32 5.90 9.86 -9.34
N SER A 33 7.15 9.42 -9.59
CA SER A 33 7.43 8.00 -9.88
C SER A 33 7.20 7.07 -8.68
N PRO A 34 7.72 7.33 -7.46
CA PRO A 34 7.40 6.51 -6.30
C PRO A 34 5.90 6.41 -5.99
N LEU A 35 5.17 7.53 -6.08
CA LEU A 35 3.72 7.56 -5.85
C LEU A 35 2.94 6.78 -6.91
N TRP A 36 3.36 6.88 -8.18
CA TRP A 36 2.81 6.06 -9.27
C TRP A 36 3.03 4.56 -9.03
N ARG A 37 4.25 4.17 -8.65
CA ARG A 37 4.57 2.76 -8.36
C ARG A 37 3.76 2.23 -7.17
N LEU A 38 3.50 3.09 -6.18
CA LEU A 38 2.59 2.75 -5.08
C LEU A 38 1.16 2.55 -5.58
N LEU A 39 0.67 3.36 -6.51
CA LEU A 39 -0.67 3.18 -7.12
C LEU A 39 -0.77 1.83 -7.85
N VAL A 40 0.26 1.47 -8.62
CA VAL A 40 0.36 0.16 -9.28
C VAL A 40 0.31 -0.99 -8.27
N LEU A 41 1.07 -0.90 -7.17
CA LEU A 41 1.03 -1.90 -6.10
C LEU A 41 -0.37 -1.99 -5.46
N SER A 42 -1.01 -0.86 -5.19
CA SER A 42 -2.38 -0.81 -4.62
C SER A 42 -3.44 -1.41 -5.54
N LEU A 43 -3.30 -1.22 -6.85
CA LEU A 43 -4.16 -1.86 -7.85
C LEU A 43 -4.01 -3.39 -7.80
N LEU A 44 -2.78 -3.90 -7.74
CA LEU A 44 -2.51 -5.34 -7.62
C LEU A 44 -3.05 -5.92 -6.31
N LEU A 45 -2.89 -5.19 -5.20
CA LEU A 45 -3.40 -5.58 -3.88
C LEU A 45 -4.93 -5.48 -3.74
N SER A 46 -5.62 -4.88 -4.72
CA SER A 46 -7.09 -4.81 -4.74
C SER A 46 -7.74 -6.13 -5.17
N ALA A 47 -7.02 -6.98 -5.89
CA ALA A 47 -7.52 -8.28 -6.28
C ALA A 47 -7.50 -9.27 -5.09
N ARG A 48 -8.32 -10.32 -5.17
CA ARG A 48 -8.30 -11.43 -4.21
C ARG A 48 -7.09 -12.32 -4.45
N ILE A 49 -5.92 -11.82 -4.07
CA ILE A 49 -4.62 -12.46 -4.28
C ILE A 49 -3.72 -12.28 -3.05
N SER A 50 -2.70 -13.12 -2.91
CA SER A 50 -1.74 -12.96 -1.81
C SER A 50 -0.90 -11.70 -2.00
N SER A 51 -0.55 -11.06 -0.88
CA SER A 51 0.27 -9.84 -0.90
C SER A 51 1.63 -10.08 -1.55
N ASP A 52 2.21 -11.28 -1.37
CA ASP A 52 3.53 -11.62 -1.91
C ASP A 52 3.52 -11.68 -3.44
N ILE A 53 2.46 -12.23 -4.05
CA ILE A 53 2.32 -12.23 -5.52
C ILE A 53 2.12 -10.80 -6.03
N ALA A 54 1.31 -9.97 -5.36
CA ALA A 54 1.14 -8.57 -5.74
C ALA A 54 2.45 -7.77 -5.63
N VAL A 55 3.22 -7.98 -4.56
CA VAL A 55 4.54 -7.36 -4.35
C VAL A 55 5.54 -7.80 -5.42
N ALA A 56 5.60 -9.10 -5.74
CA ALA A 56 6.47 -9.63 -6.79
C ALA A 56 6.10 -9.06 -8.17
N ALA A 57 4.81 -9.01 -8.50
CA ALA A 57 4.32 -8.41 -9.75
C ALA A 57 4.63 -6.91 -9.85
N ALA A 58 4.48 -6.15 -8.76
CA ALA A 58 4.85 -4.73 -8.73
C ALA A 58 6.36 -4.51 -8.97
N ARG A 59 7.21 -5.39 -8.44
CA ARG A 59 8.65 -5.40 -8.73
C ARG A 59 8.90 -5.67 -10.21
N GLU A 60 8.30 -6.70 -10.78
CA GLU A 60 8.47 -7.07 -12.19
C GLU A 60 8.04 -5.96 -13.16
N LEU A 61 6.91 -5.29 -12.89
CA LEU A 61 6.48 -4.12 -13.66
C LEU A 61 7.49 -2.97 -13.55
N SER A 62 8.08 -2.75 -12.37
CA SER A 62 9.13 -1.75 -12.20
C SER A 62 10.42 -2.11 -12.95
N THR A 63 10.83 -3.39 -12.91
CA THR A 63 12.00 -3.92 -13.62
C THR A 63 11.82 -3.84 -15.14
N ALA A 64 10.60 -4.06 -15.63
CA ALA A 64 10.23 -3.89 -17.03
C ALA A 64 10.22 -2.42 -17.51
N GLY A 65 10.46 -1.46 -16.61
CA GLY A 65 10.56 -0.04 -16.95
C GLY A 65 9.28 0.77 -16.75
N TYR A 66 8.17 0.17 -16.27
CA TYR A 66 6.87 0.84 -16.14
C TYR A 66 6.76 1.68 -14.84
N ARG A 67 7.82 2.43 -14.55
CA ARG A 67 8.01 3.21 -13.31
C ARG A 67 7.35 4.58 -13.35
N THR A 68 6.73 4.95 -14.46
CA THR A 68 5.97 6.19 -14.65
C THR A 68 4.70 5.89 -15.47
N PRO A 69 3.66 6.73 -15.37
CA PRO A 69 2.46 6.55 -16.20
C PRO A 69 2.78 6.70 -17.70
N GLN A 70 3.75 7.53 -18.09
CA GLN A 70 4.20 7.65 -19.49
C GLN A 70 4.77 6.33 -20.02
N ALA A 71 5.67 5.70 -19.25
CA ALA A 71 6.25 4.42 -19.63
C ALA A 71 5.19 3.29 -19.64
N MET A 72 4.21 3.35 -18.74
CA MET A 72 3.10 2.40 -18.74
C MET A 72 2.21 2.56 -19.98
N VAL A 73 1.84 3.78 -20.37
CA VAL A 73 1.07 4.02 -21.61
C VAL A 73 1.87 3.62 -22.85
N ALA A 74 3.19 3.85 -22.86
CA ALA A 74 4.05 3.46 -23.98
C ALA A 74 4.23 1.93 -24.12
N SER A 75 3.93 1.16 -23.08
CA SER A 75 3.98 -0.31 -23.14
C SER A 75 2.77 -0.88 -23.88
N THR A 76 2.95 -2.02 -24.55
CA THR A 76 1.82 -2.76 -25.11
C THR A 76 1.09 -3.55 -24.04
N TRP A 77 -0.15 -3.94 -24.33
CA TRP A 77 -0.92 -4.80 -23.43
C TRP A 77 -0.19 -6.12 -23.15
N GLN A 78 0.34 -6.79 -24.18
CA GLN A 78 1.06 -8.05 -24.03
C GLN A 78 2.31 -7.91 -23.17
N GLN A 79 3.06 -6.82 -23.33
CA GLN A 79 4.23 -6.52 -22.50
C GLN A 79 3.90 -6.35 -21.02
N ARG A 80 2.69 -5.87 -20.69
CA ARG A 80 2.20 -5.80 -19.30
C ARG A 80 1.78 -7.17 -18.80
N VAL A 81 1.08 -7.97 -19.61
CA VAL A 81 0.73 -9.37 -19.29
C VAL A 81 1.98 -10.19 -18.99
N ASP A 82 2.99 -10.11 -19.84
CA ASP A 82 4.24 -10.86 -19.66
C ASP A 82 4.97 -10.47 -18.36
N ALA A 83 4.97 -9.18 -18.01
CA ALA A 83 5.55 -8.71 -16.76
C ALA A 83 4.77 -9.20 -15.53
N LEU A 84 3.44 -9.19 -15.58
CA LEU A 84 2.57 -9.76 -14.54
C LEU A 84 2.80 -11.28 -14.41
N GLY A 85 2.97 -11.99 -15.53
CA GLY A 85 3.26 -13.42 -15.59
C GLY A 85 4.59 -13.79 -14.93
N ARG A 86 5.65 -12.99 -15.12
CA ARG A 86 6.93 -13.17 -14.39
C ARG A 86 6.77 -13.02 -12.88
N GLY A 87 5.89 -12.14 -12.44
CA GLY A 87 5.50 -11.95 -11.03
C GLY A 87 4.53 -13.01 -10.51
N ASN A 88 4.20 -14.04 -11.31
CA ASN A 88 3.22 -15.08 -11.00
C ASN A 88 1.77 -14.58 -10.82
N TYR A 89 1.45 -13.40 -11.34
CA TYR A 89 0.11 -12.78 -11.26
C TYR A 89 -0.83 -13.29 -12.37
N ARG A 90 -0.85 -14.60 -12.64
CA ARG A 90 -1.48 -15.15 -13.87
C ARG A 90 -3.00 -15.20 -13.87
N ARG A 91 -3.64 -15.17 -12.71
CA ARG A 91 -5.11 -15.34 -12.61
C ARG A 91 -5.88 -14.14 -13.17
N TYR A 92 -5.27 -12.96 -13.10
CA TYR A 92 -5.92 -11.68 -13.40
C TYR A 92 -5.06 -10.81 -14.32
N ASP A 93 -3.98 -11.35 -14.90
CA ASP A 93 -2.98 -10.59 -15.65
C ASP A 93 -3.59 -9.82 -16.83
N GLU A 94 -4.42 -10.46 -17.65
CA GLU A 94 -5.06 -9.82 -18.81
C GLU A 94 -5.90 -8.61 -18.42
N ARG A 95 -6.80 -8.80 -17.44
CA ARG A 95 -7.65 -7.72 -16.91
C ARG A 95 -6.81 -6.63 -16.26
N THR A 96 -5.83 -7.00 -15.45
CA THR A 96 -4.96 -6.06 -14.75
C THR A 96 -4.05 -5.30 -15.72
N ALA A 97 -3.60 -5.92 -16.81
CA ALA A 97 -2.85 -5.24 -17.86
C ALA A 97 -3.69 -4.14 -18.53
N THR A 98 -4.98 -4.36 -18.75
CA THR A 98 -5.91 -3.32 -19.22
C THR A 98 -6.03 -2.20 -18.18
N GLN A 99 -6.33 -2.55 -16.92
CA GLN A 99 -6.50 -1.59 -15.82
C GLN A 99 -5.25 -0.73 -15.56
N LEU A 100 -4.06 -1.29 -15.71
CA LEU A 100 -2.80 -0.55 -15.59
C LEU A 100 -2.63 0.51 -16.69
N GLY A 101 -3.05 0.19 -17.92
CA GLY A 101 -3.08 1.15 -19.03
C GLY A 101 -4.06 2.29 -18.74
N GLU A 102 -5.30 1.95 -18.37
CA GLU A 102 -6.33 2.92 -18.00
C GLU A 102 -5.90 3.82 -16.82
N ALA A 103 -5.27 3.22 -15.79
CA ALA A 103 -4.77 3.96 -14.65
C ALA A 103 -3.66 4.95 -15.04
N ALA A 104 -2.80 4.56 -15.98
CA ALA A 104 -1.75 5.43 -16.50
C ALA A 104 -2.33 6.60 -17.29
N GLU A 105 -3.28 6.33 -18.20
CA GLU A 105 -3.99 7.35 -18.96
C GLU A 105 -4.73 8.34 -18.05
N ARG A 106 -5.47 7.85 -17.05
CA ARG A 106 -6.14 8.69 -16.05
C ARG A 106 -5.14 9.55 -15.28
N THR A 107 -4.00 8.97 -14.90
CA THR A 107 -2.94 9.73 -14.20
C THR A 107 -2.40 10.86 -15.07
N LEU A 108 -2.18 10.62 -16.36
CA LEU A 108 -1.69 11.65 -17.29
C LEU A 108 -2.74 12.73 -17.56
N THR A 109 -4.00 12.35 -17.77
CA THR A 109 -5.06 13.27 -18.19
C THR A 109 -5.62 14.08 -17.02
N THR A 110 -5.99 13.41 -15.92
CA THR A 110 -6.65 14.05 -14.76
C THR A 110 -5.62 14.67 -13.82
N TRP A 111 -4.54 13.95 -13.56
CA TRP A 111 -3.53 14.33 -12.57
C TRP A 111 -2.22 14.83 -13.19
N ARG A 112 -2.20 15.08 -14.51
CA ARG A 112 -1.03 15.62 -15.23
C ARG A 112 0.27 14.84 -14.96
N GLY A 113 0.17 13.53 -14.75
CA GLY A 113 1.29 12.64 -14.47
C GLY A 113 1.76 12.64 -13.01
N ASP A 114 1.06 13.30 -12.09
CA ASP A 114 1.51 13.54 -10.72
C ASP A 114 0.39 13.39 -9.67
N LEU A 115 0.45 12.30 -8.90
CA LEU A 115 -0.53 11.98 -7.84
C LEU A 115 -0.48 12.94 -6.65
N ARG A 116 0.51 13.82 -6.55
CA ARG A 116 0.46 14.93 -5.57
C ARG A 116 -0.72 15.87 -5.85
N ARG A 117 -1.15 15.99 -7.11
CA ARG A 117 -2.38 16.72 -7.45
C ARG A 117 -3.63 16.02 -6.91
N LEU A 118 -3.66 14.69 -6.89
CA LEU A 118 -4.74 13.93 -6.24
C LEU A 118 -4.79 14.27 -4.76
N HIS A 119 -3.62 14.28 -4.11
CA HIS A 119 -3.51 14.66 -2.71
C HIS A 119 -4.00 16.09 -2.46
N ASP A 120 -3.59 17.06 -3.28
CA ASP A 120 -4.03 18.45 -3.17
C ASP A 120 -5.57 18.59 -3.26
N HIS A 121 -6.23 17.78 -4.08
CA HIS A 121 -7.70 17.76 -4.15
C HIS A 121 -8.35 17.08 -2.95
N ALA A 122 -7.66 16.15 -2.29
CA ALA A 122 -8.15 15.48 -1.09
C ALA A 122 -8.00 16.33 0.19
N ARG A 123 -7.12 17.34 0.19
CA ARG A 123 -6.77 18.12 1.37
C ARG A 123 -7.98 18.80 2.05
N GLY A 124 -7.77 19.12 3.32
CA GLY A 124 -8.75 19.72 4.22
C GLY A 124 -9.39 18.68 5.13
N ASN A 125 -10.64 18.93 5.53
CA ASN A 125 -11.36 18.02 6.41
C ASN A 125 -11.51 16.65 5.75
N ASP A 126 -11.18 15.60 6.51
CA ASP A 126 -11.33 14.20 6.10
C ASP A 126 -10.46 13.78 4.90
N VAL A 127 -9.19 14.23 4.89
CA VAL A 127 -8.21 13.93 3.82
C VAL A 127 -8.06 12.42 3.56
N GLY A 128 -8.15 11.58 4.60
CA GLY A 128 -8.10 10.12 4.46
C GLY A 128 -9.24 9.58 3.60
N ARG A 129 -10.50 9.88 3.96
CA ARG A 129 -11.68 9.43 3.20
C ARG A 129 -11.68 9.98 1.77
N LYS A 130 -11.34 11.26 1.58
CA LYS A 130 -11.29 11.87 0.25
C LYS A 130 -10.20 11.24 -0.63
N THR A 131 -9.04 10.96 -0.05
CA THR A 131 -7.95 10.27 -0.75
C THR A 131 -8.41 8.90 -1.20
N GLU A 132 -9.06 8.12 -0.32
CA GLU A 132 -9.61 6.83 -0.69
C GLU A 132 -10.64 6.92 -1.83
N GLN A 133 -11.57 7.88 -1.77
CA GLN A 133 -12.59 8.07 -2.80
C GLN A 133 -11.97 8.40 -4.16
N LEU A 134 -10.97 9.29 -4.19
CA LEU A 134 -10.28 9.64 -5.43
C LEU A 134 -9.49 8.45 -6.00
N LEU A 135 -8.87 7.64 -5.13
CA LEU A 135 -8.17 6.41 -5.52
C LEU A 135 -9.12 5.35 -6.06
N GLN A 136 -10.32 5.20 -5.48
CA GLN A 136 -11.35 4.27 -5.96
C GLN A 136 -11.94 4.66 -7.32
N GLY A 137 -11.65 5.86 -7.82
CA GLY A 137 -11.97 6.21 -9.19
C GLY A 137 -11.12 5.46 -10.23
N PHE A 138 -9.93 4.98 -9.89
CA PHE A 138 -9.12 4.20 -10.81
C PHE A 138 -9.73 2.80 -10.99
N THR A 139 -9.98 2.39 -12.24
CA THR A 139 -10.54 1.06 -12.53
C THR A 139 -9.71 -0.04 -11.89
N GLY A 140 -10.36 -0.88 -11.09
CA GLY A 140 -9.70 -1.99 -10.39
C GLY A 140 -9.20 -1.67 -8.99
N ILE A 141 -9.22 -0.40 -8.56
CA ILE A 141 -8.94 -0.03 -7.16
C ILE A 141 -10.24 -0.03 -6.37
N GLY A 142 -10.42 -1.03 -5.52
CA GLY A 142 -11.50 -1.09 -4.53
C GLY A 142 -11.09 -0.49 -3.18
N PRO A 143 -11.97 -0.53 -2.16
CA PRO A 143 -11.68 -0.03 -0.82
C PRO A 143 -10.38 -0.57 -0.22
N ALA A 144 -10.11 -1.87 -0.38
CA ALA A 144 -8.89 -2.50 0.14
C ALA A 144 -7.60 -1.95 -0.51
N GLY A 145 -7.61 -1.66 -1.81
CA GLY A 145 -6.47 -1.06 -2.50
C GLY A 145 -6.25 0.40 -2.15
N ALA A 146 -7.35 1.15 -2.05
CA ALA A 146 -7.32 2.54 -1.63
C ALA A 146 -6.75 2.67 -0.21
N ALA A 147 -7.24 1.86 0.73
CA ALA A 147 -6.69 1.78 2.08
C ALA A 147 -5.22 1.35 2.07
N SER A 148 -4.84 0.40 1.21
CA SER A 148 -3.43 0.01 1.06
C SER A 148 -2.54 1.16 0.61
N TYR A 149 -3.01 2.02 -0.29
CA TYR A 149 -2.27 3.21 -0.70
C TYR A 149 -2.11 4.18 0.48
N CYS A 150 -3.22 4.48 1.18
CA CYS A 150 -3.25 5.41 2.31
C CYS A 150 -2.31 4.97 3.45
N ARG A 151 -2.28 3.67 3.78
CA ARG A 151 -1.38 3.11 4.81
C ARG A 151 0.09 3.39 4.53
N GLU A 152 0.51 3.28 3.28
CA GLU A 152 1.90 3.47 2.87
C GLU A 152 2.22 4.97 2.69
N VAL A 153 1.33 5.71 2.01
CA VAL A 153 1.57 7.11 1.65
C VAL A 153 1.61 8.05 2.84
N GLN A 154 0.96 7.70 3.97
CA GLN A 154 0.99 8.53 5.19
C GLN A 154 2.42 8.81 5.71
N GLY A 155 3.41 7.97 5.33
CA GLY A 155 4.81 8.20 5.66
C GLY A 155 5.45 9.37 4.90
N VAL A 156 4.80 9.88 3.85
CA VAL A 156 5.25 11.04 3.06
C VAL A 156 4.18 12.13 2.94
N TRP A 157 2.90 11.79 3.09
CA TRP A 157 1.77 12.71 3.22
C TRP A 157 1.33 12.76 4.68
N THR A 158 2.04 13.57 5.48
CA THR A 158 1.91 13.57 6.94
C THR A 158 0.59 14.14 7.44
N ASP A 159 -0.11 14.93 6.64
CA ASP A 159 -1.48 15.39 6.88
C ASP A 159 -2.52 14.26 6.83
N LEU A 160 -2.17 13.10 6.25
CA LEU A 160 -2.99 11.88 6.27
C LEU A 160 -2.74 11.03 7.53
N ALA A 161 -1.66 11.27 8.26
CA ALA A 161 -1.31 10.51 9.45
C ALA A 161 -2.07 11.02 10.71
N PRO A 162 -2.48 10.12 11.63
CA PRO A 162 -2.39 8.67 11.53
C PRO A 162 -3.53 8.05 10.72
N TYR A 163 -3.19 7.20 9.76
CA TYR A 163 -4.15 6.41 9.00
C TYR A 163 -4.08 4.93 9.39
N VAL A 164 -5.20 4.42 9.88
CA VAL A 164 -5.40 3.02 10.27
C VAL A 164 -6.79 2.62 9.77
N ASP A 165 -6.85 1.73 8.78
CA ASP A 165 -8.08 1.12 8.30
C ASP A 165 -8.52 -0.04 9.20
N ASP A 166 -9.74 -0.53 9.01
CA ASP A 166 -10.29 -1.63 9.82
C ASP A 166 -9.39 -2.87 9.82
N LEU A 167 -8.78 -3.19 8.66
CA LEU A 167 -7.87 -4.32 8.55
C LEU A 167 -6.62 -4.17 9.44
N ALA A 168 -6.02 -2.98 9.49
CA ALA A 168 -4.91 -2.71 10.41
C ALA A 168 -5.37 -2.68 11.88
N ALA A 169 -6.57 -2.13 12.15
CA ALA A 169 -7.13 -2.10 13.49
C ALA A 169 -7.42 -3.51 14.04
N ASP A 170 -7.93 -4.41 13.22
CA ASP A 170 -8.17 -5.82 13.58
C ASP A 170 -6.85 -6.54 13.88
N GLY A 171 -5.82 -6.31 13.07
CA GLY A 171 -4.48 -6.82 13.34
C GLY A 171 -3.88 -6.30 14.65
N ALA A 172 -4.08 -5.02 14.96
CA ALA A 172 -3.68 -4.43 16.22
C ALA A 172 -4.41 -5.09 17.41
N GLU A 173 -5.72 -5.32 17.31
CA GLU A 173 -6.51 -6.01 18.33
C GLU A 173 -6.00 -7.42 18.60
N ARG A 174 -5.73 -8.18 17.53
CA ARG A 174 -5.18 -9.55 17.63
C ARG A 174 -3.82 -9.60 18.32
N LEU A 175 -3.04 -8.53 18.24
CA LEU A 175 -1.75 -8.35 18.94
C LEU A 175 -1.89 -7.79 20.37
N GLY A 176 -3.11 -7.50 20.82
CA GLY A 176 -3.37 -6.85 22.12
C GLY A 176 -3.02 -5.36 22.16
N LEU A 177 -2.93 -4.72 20.99
CA LEU A 177 -2.66 -3.30 20.81
C LEU A 177 -3.97 -2.49 20.66
N PRO A 178 -3.94 -1.16 20.86
CA PRO A 178 -5.10 -0.31 20.66
C PRO A 178 -5.53 -0.26 19.19
N ARG A 179 -6.84 -0.25 18.94
CA ARG A 179 -7.43 -0.18 17.59
C ARG A 179 -7.50 1.23 17.02
N THR A 180 -7.57 2.26 17.86
CA THR A 180 -7.81 3.63 17.40
C THR A 180 -6.54 4.26 16.82
N PRO A 181 -6.61 4.97 15.68
CA PRO A 181 -5.43 5.51 14.99
C PRO A 181 -4.49 6.30 15.90
N SER A 182 -5.04 7.21 16.71
CA SER A 182 -4.26 8.04 17.64
C SER A 182 -3.53 7.26 18.72
N ARG A 183 -4.15 6.20 19.26
CA ARG A 183 -3.53 5.37 20.32
C ARG A 183 -2.51 4.40 19.76
N LEU A 184 -2.72 3.89 18.55
CA LEU A 184 -1.75 3.04 17.87
C LEU A 184 -0.51 3.86 17.48
N ALA A 185 -0.70 5.05 16.94
CA ALA A 185 0.40 5.95 16.60
C ALA A 185 1.22 6.40 17.80
N ALA A 186 0.60 6.55 18.98
CA ALA A 186 1.32 6.88 20.21
C ALA A 186 2.28 5.78 20.71
N LEU A 187 2.27 4.57 20.11
CA LEU A 187 3.18 3.49 20.49
C LEU A 187 4.57 3.59 19.85
N VAL A 188 4.72 4.41 18.81
CA VAL A 188 5.96 4.48 18.01
C VAL A 188 6.29 5.93 17.62
N PRO A 189 7.56 6.24 17.37
CA PRO A 189 7.92 7.48 16.70
C PRO A 189 7.24 7.60 15.32
N ALA A 190 6.96 8.82 14.87
CA ALA A 190 6.27 9.07 13.60
C ALA A 190 6.86 8.31 12.38
N PRO A 191 8.20 8.19 12.21
CA PRO A 191 8.80 7.42 11.10
C PRO A 191 8.47 5.92 11.11
N ASP A 192 8.12 5.36 12.27
CA ASP A 192 7.83 3.93 12.43
C ASP A 192 6.34 3.61 12.32
N LEU A 193 5.45 4.62 12.21
CA LEU A 193 4.01 4.40 12.12
C LEU A 193 3.63 3.51 10.92
N THR A 194 4.15 3.79 9.73
CA THR A 194 3.89 2.97 8.53
C THR A 194 4.36 1.52 8.72
N ARG A 195 5.47 1.32 9.44
CA ARG A 195 5.99 -0.03 9.75
C ARG A 195 5.10 -0.77 10.73
N LEU A 196 4.64 -0.08 11.78
CA LEU A 196 3.70 -0.63 12.75
C LEU A 196 2.40 -1.05 12.07
N VAL A 197 1.81 -0.17 11.26
CA VAL A 197 0.59 -0.44 10.49
C VAL A 197 0.78 -1.62 9.53
N ALA A 198 1.90 -1.70 8.80
CA ALA A 198 2.19 -2.82 7.93
C ALA A 198 2.28 -4.16 8.70
N GLY A 199 2.88 -4.15 9.89
CA GLY A 199 2.91 -5.30 10.79
C GLY A 199 1.52 -5.72 11.24
N CYS A 200 0.66 -4.77 11.64
CA CYS A 200 -0.72 -5.05 12.01
C CYS A 200 -1.50 -5.69 10.85
N VAL A 201 -1.35 -5.18 9.62
CA VAL A 201 -2.00 -5.78 8.44
C VAL A 201 -1.58 -7.22 8.19
N ARG A 202 -0.30 -7.56 8.44
CA ARG A 202 0.17 -8.95 8.38
C ARG A 202 -0.46 -9.80 9.47
N ALA A 203 -0.45 -9.31 10.71
CA ALA A 203 -1.09 -9.99 11.84
C ALA A 203 -2.60 -10.22 11.65
N ALA A 204 -3.28 -9.32 10.92
CA ALA A 204 -4.69 -9.50 10.58
C ALA A 204 -4.93 -10.64 9.59
N ARG A 205 -3.96 -10.91 8.70
CA ARG A 205 -4.07 -11.88 7.60
C ARG A 205 -3.46 -13.25 7.91
N ASP A 206 -2.56 -13.32 8.89
CA ASP A 206 -1.76 -14.50 9.18
C ASP A 206 -1.58 -14.70 10.70
N ASP A 207 -2.17 -15.78 11.21
CA ASP A 207 -2.13 -16.16 12.62
C ASP A 207 -0.71 -16.48 13.10
N THR A 208 0.18 -16.92 12.19
CA THR A 208 1.57 -17.22 12.52
C THR A 208 2.34 -15.96 12.91
N VAL A 209 1.98 -14.80 12.35
CA VAL A 209 2.56 -13.50 12.72
C VAL A 209 2.18 -13.13 14.16
N VAL A 210 0.94 -13.39 14.57
CA VAL A 210 0.50 -13.16 15.95
C VAL A 210 1.25 -14.08 16.91
N ALA A 211 1.36 -15.37 16.57
CA ALA A 211 2.09 -16.34 17.39
C ALA A 211 3.58 -15.99 17.53
N ASP A 212 4.26 -15.60 16.45
CA ASP A 212 5.68 -15.21 16.46
C ASP A 212 5.95 -13.98 17.35
N VAL A 213 5.03 -13.00 17.33
CA VAL A 213 5.20 -11.74 18.07
C VAL A 213 4.76 -11.84 19.54
N THR A 214 3.78 -12.68 19.84
CA THR A 214 3.18 -12.77 21.20
C THR A 214 3.65 -13.97 22.02
N GLY A 215 4.21 -15.00 21.38
CA GLY A 215 4.72 -16.22 22.02
C GLY A 215 6.19 -16.16 22.44
N GLY A 216 6.88 -15.06 22.15
CA GLY A 216 8.27 -14.78 22.56
C GLY A 216 8.41 -14.04 23.87
#